data_AF-A0A2W6B4Y6-F1
#
_entry.id   AF-A0A2W6B4Y6-F1
#
_cell.length_a   1.000
_cell.length_b   1.000
_cell.length_c   1.000
_cell.angle_alpha   90.00
_cell.angle_beta   90.00
_cell.angle_gamma   90.00
#
_symmetry.space_group_name_H-M   'P 1'
#
loop_
_entity.id
_entity.type
_entity.pdbx_description
1 polymer ?
#
loop_
_entity_poly.entity_id
_entity_poly.type
_entity_poly.pdbx_seq_one_letter_code
_entity_poly.pdbx_strand_id
1 'polypeptide(L)'
;MERDATAWLQRQREVGSAIVGVELTEESIRLAGLAPARTRTVVVLGHEQTGIPPEALDLLGVAVEIPVIGHGASLNVAVAGSLVLYRLAGLS
;
A
#
# COMPACT_ATOMS: atom_id res chain seq x y z
N MET A 1 -1.79 -25.03 -2.37
CA MET A 1 -1.50 -24.05 -3.43
C MET A 1 -1.42 -22.69 -2.78
N GLU A 2 -0.21 -22.27 -2.47
CA GLU A 2 0.04 -20.89 -2.08
C GLU A 2 -0.27 -20.02 -3.31
N ARG A 3 -1.24 -19.11 -3.17
CA ARG A 3 -1.60 -18.20 -4.27
C ARG A 3 -0.46 -17.21 -4.39
N ASP A 4 0.26 -17.26 -5.50
CA ASP A 4 1.30 -16.28 -5.82
C ASP A 4 0.66 -14.88 -5.96
N ALA A 5 0.76 -14.09 -4.90
CA ALA A 5 0.20 -12.76 -4.81
C ALA A 5 0.86 -11.82 -5.82
N THR A 6 2.16 -11.98 -6.07
CA THR A 6 2.95 -11.19 -7.02
C THR A 6 2.43 -11.42 -8.44
N ALA A 7 2.25 -12.68 -8.86
CA ALA A 7 1.66 -13.00 -10.16
C ALA A 7 0.23 -12.44 -10.31
N TRP A 8 -0.56 -12.42 -9.22
CA TRP A 8 -1.89 -11.80 -9.25
C TRP A 8 -1.83 -10.27 -9.38
N LEU A 9 -0.94 -9.61 -8.63
CA LEU A 9 -0.70 -8.17 -8.71
C LEU A 9 -0.26 -7.75 -10.11
N GLN A 10 0.64 -8.51 -10.73
CA GLN A 10 1.08 -8.26 -12.10
C GLN A 10 -0.11 -8.27 -13.08
N ARG A 11 -1.00 -9.26 -12.99
CA ARG A 11 -2.25 -9.27 -13.77
C ARG A 11 -3.16 -8.07 -13.47
N GLN A 12 -3.22 -7.60 -12.22
CA GLN A 12 -4.02 -6.43 -11.88
C GLN A 12 -3.47 -5.15 -12.51
N ARG A 13 -2.14 -5.03 -12.56
CA ARG A 13 -1.44 -3.93 -13.24
C ARG A 13 -1.69 -3.95 -14.74
N GLU A 14 -1.62 -5.13 -15.37
CA GLU A 14 -1.89 -5.32 -16.80
C GLU A 14 -3.32 -4.90 -17.21
N VAL A 15 -4.31 -5.12 -16.34
CA VAL A 15 -5.70 -4.64 -16.56
C VAL A 15 -5.91 -3.17 -16.17
N GLY A 16 -4.84 -2.42 -15.90
CA GLY A 16 -4.88 -0.98 -15.64
C GLY A 16 -5.26 -0.59 -14.21
N SER A 17 -5.14 -1.50 -13.24
CA SER A 17 -5.37 -1.15 -11.83
C SER A 17 -4.20 -0.36 -11.27
N ALA A 18 -4.48 0.68 -10.49
CA ALA A 18 -3.46 1.30 -9.64
C ALA A 18 -3.09 0.34 -8.51
N ILE A 19 -1.81 0.17 -8.24
CA ILE A 19 -1.32 -0.65 -7.12
C ILE A 19 -0.66 0.28 -6.11
N VAL A 20 -1.23 0.33 -4.91
CA VAL A 20 -0.80 1.21 -3.80
C VAL A 20 -0.29 0.32 -2.68
N GLY A 21 0.98 0.44 -2.32
CA GLY A 21 1.54 -0.25 -1.16
C GLY A 21 1.49 0.62 0.09
N VAL A 22 1.27 -0.01 1.24
CA VAL A 22 1.38 0.65 2.55
C VAL A 22 2.61 0.08 3.23
N GLU A 23 3.73 0.79 3.09
CA GLU A 23 5.04 0.34 3.55
C GLU A 23 5.98 1.54 3.73
N LEU A 24 6.90 1.43 4.69
CA LEU A 24 7.96 2.41 4.88
C LEU A 24 9.11 2.13 3.91
N THR A 25 9.17 2.90 2.82
CA THR A 25 10.25 2.84 1.83
C THR A 25 10.84 4.22 1.59
N GLU A 26 12.07 4.30 1.06
CA GLU A 26 12.73 5.58 0.75
C GLU A 26 11.94 6.45 -0.25
N GLU A 27 11.15 5.80 -1.11
CA GLU A 27 10.36 6.43 -2.17
C GLU A 27 8.90 6.66 -1.78
N SER A 28 8.53 6.32 -0.54
CA SER A 28 7.15 6.42 -0.08
C SER A 28 6.69 7.88 0.03
N ILE A 29 5.42 8.12 -0.34
CA ILE A 29 4.77 9.40 -0.11
C ILE A 29 4.02 9.36 1.22
N ARG A 30 3.88 10.51 1.88
CA ARG A 30 3.01 10.60 3.05
C ARG A 30 1.56 10.37 2.68
N LEU A 31 0.80 9.72 3.57
CA LEU A 31 -0.64 9.53 3.44
C LEU A 31 -1.40 10.82 3.06
N ALA A 32 -1.01 11.97 3.61
CA ALA A 32 -1.62 13.26 3.28
C ALA A 32 -1.43 13.69 1.81
N GLY A 33 -0.39 13.19 1.14
CA GLY A 33 -0.13 13.41 -0.28
C GLY A 33 -0.85 12.42 -1.21
N LEU A 34 -1.42 11.33 -0.67
CA LEU A 34 -2.13 10.35 -1.48
C LEU A 34 -3.41 10.97 -2.05
N ALA A 35 -3.57 10.93 -3.37
CA ALA A 35 -4.76 11.42 -4.04
C ALA A 35 -5.91 10.40 -3.93
N PRO A 36 -7.18 10.85 -3.94
CA PRO A 36 -8.32 9.94 -4.02
C PRO A 36 -8.26 9.04 -5.26
N ALA A 37 -8.72 7.80 -5.14
CA ALA A 37 -8.72 6.83 -6.22
C ALA A 37 -9.64 7.31 -7.36
N ARG A 38 -9.10 7.30 -8.58
CA ARG A 38 -9.85 7.63 -9.82
C ARG A 38 -10.09 6.42 -10.72
N THR A 39 -9.37 5.34 -10.44
CA THR A 39 -9.43 4.09 -11.19
C THR A 39 -9.48 2.92 -10.19
N ARG A 40 -9.72 1.71 -10.70
CA ARG A 40 -9.66 0.50 -9.89
C ARG A 40 -8.31 0.45 -9.18
N THR A 41 -8.34 0.44 -7.85
CA THR A 41 -7.15 0.51 -7.01
C THR A 41 -7.04 -0.75 -6.16
N VAL A 42 -5.86 -1.35 -6.14
CA VAL A 42 -5.49 -2.48 -5.30
C VAL A 42 -4.56 -1.96 -4.22
N VAL A 43 -4.95 -2.15 -2.97
CA VAL A 43 -4.11 -1.81 -1.82
C VAL A 43 -3.36 -3.06 -1.36
N VAL A 44 -2.05 -2.95 -1.27
CA VAL A 44 -1.15 -4.00 -0.76
C VAL A 44 -0.72 -3.60 0.64
N LEU A 45 -1.05 -4.44 1.61
CA LEU A 45 -0.65 -4.26 3.00
C LEU A 45 0.47 -5.25 3.30
N GLY A 46 1.61 -4.74 3.78
CA GLY A 46 2.71 -5.57 4.24
C GLY A 46 2.35 -6.36 5.48
N HIS A 47 3.03 -7.49 5.69
CA HIS A 47 2.92 -8.25 6.93
C HIS A 47 3.65 -7.50 8.06
N GLU A 48 3.15 -7.57 9.30
CA GLU A 48 3.64 -6.72 10.40
C GLU A 48 5.12 -6.88 10.74
N GLN A 49 5.71 -8.03 10.43
CA GLN A 49 7.12 -8.32 10.73
C GLN A 49 8.03 -8.24 9.51
N THR A 50 7.50 -8.57 8.34
CA THR A 50 8.30 -8.81 7.13
C THR A 50 7.99 -7.81 6.02
N GLY A 51 7.00 -6.94 6.22
CA GLY A 51 6.57 -5.94 5.25
C GLY A 51 6.00 -6.56 3.97
N ILE A 52 6.01 -5.75 2.91
CA ILE A 52 5.76 -6.18 1.53
C ILE A 52 7.04 -6.81 0.97
N PRO A 53 6.97 -8.03 0.37
CA PRO A 53 8.15 -8.67 -0.19
C PRO A 53 8.70 -7.86 -1.39
N PRO A 54 10.03 -7.87 -1.64
CA PRO A 54 10.67 -7.05 -2.66
C PRO A 54 10.06 -7.17 -4.05
N GLU A 55 9.73 -8.39 -4.48
CA GLU A 55 9.12 -8.65 -5.78
C GLU A 55 7.73 -8.00 -5.96
N ALA A 56 7.02 -7.73 -4.86
CA ALA A 56 5.75 -7.02 -4.87
C ALA A 56 5.95 -5.50 -4.76
N LEU A 57 7.04 -5.03 -4.13
CA LEU A 57 7.40 -3.61 -4.09
C LEU A 57 7.65 -3.06 -5.51
N ASP A 58 8.33 -3.83 -6.36
CA ASP A 58 8.60 -3.46 -7.77
C ASP A 58 7.34 -3.31 -8.64
N LEU A 59 6.20 -3.83 -8.16
CA LEU A 59 4.91 -3.74 -8.83
C LEU A 59 4.06 -2.55 -8.38
N LEU A 60 4.45 -1.87 -7.30
CA LEU A 60 3.72 -0.73 -6.78
C LEU A 60 3.84 0.46 -7.74
N GLY A 61 2.73 1.15 -7.97
CA GLY A 61 2.75 2.46 -8.63
C GLY A 61 3.04 3.59 -7.64
N VAL A 62 2.75 3.36 -6.36
CA VAL A 62 3.05 4.28 -5.25
C VAL A 62 3.15 3.49 -3.95
N ALA A 63 4.12 3.83 -3.12
CA ALA A 63 4.20 3.40 -1.73
C ALA A 63 3.77 4.55 -0.81
N VAL A 64 3.03 4.24 0.24
CA VAL A 64 2.47 5.22 1.17
C VAL A 64 3.00 4.96 2.58
N GLU A 65 3.65 5.96 3.15
CA GLU A 65 4.02 5.99 4.56
C GLU A 65 2.95 6.72 5.40
N ILE A 66 2.73 6.21 6.61
CA ILE A 66 1.90 6.85 7.62
C ILE A 66 2.83 7.31 8.75
N PRO A 67 3.03 8.62 8.94
CA PRO A 67 3.88 9.12 10.00
C PRO A 67 3.35 8.69 11.38
N VAL A 68 4.19 8.03 12.16
CA VAL A 68 3.89 7.65 13.55
C VAL A 68 4.80 8.46 14.49
N ILE A 69 4.23 9.01 15.55
CA ILE A 69 4.98 9.75 16.57
C ILE A 69 5.37 8.78 17.69
N GLY A 70 6.67 8.57 17.89
CA GLY A 70 7.23 7.66 18.89
C GLY A 70 8.28 6.71 18.29
N HIS A 71 9.39 6.48 19.01
CA HIS A 71 10.47 5.63 18.49
C HIS A 71 10.01 4.17 18.32
N GLY A 72 10.18 3.62 17.12
CA GLY A 72 9.91 2.21 16.81
C GLY A 72 8.43 1.81 16.76
N ALA A 73 7.51 2.77 16.73
CA ALA A 73 6.08 2.49 16.67
C ALA A 73 5.63 2.27 15.22
N SER A 74 5.06 1.10 14.94
CA SER A 74 4.29 0.83 13.71
C SER A 74 2.80 0.82 14.03
N LEU A 75 1.97 1.10 13.02
CA LEU A 75 0.53 0.92 13.13
C LEU A 75 0.19 -0.55 12.89
N ASN A 76 -0.86 -1.01 13.55
CA ASN A 76 -1.49 -2.27 13.16
C ASN A 76 -1.89 -2.22 11.67
N VAL A 77 -1.68 -3.32 10.95
CA VAL A 77 -1.90 -3.40 9.50
C VAL A 77 -3.33 -3.02 9.09
N ALA A 78 -4.34 -3.39 9.87
CA ALA A 78 -5.73 -3.04 9.59
C ALA A 78 -5.99 -1.55 9.81
N VAL A 79 -5.38 -0.96 10.84
CA VAL A 79 -5.46 0.49 11.10
C VAL A 79 -4.81 1.25 9.94
N ALA A 80 -3.59 0.88 9.55
CA ALA A 80 -2.90 1.48 8.41
C ALA A 80 -3.72 1.36 7.11
N GLY A 81 -4.25 0.17 6.83
CA GLY A 81 -5.11 -0.06 5.66
C GLY A 81 -6.38 0.78 5.68
N SER A 82 -7.06 0.90 6.82
CA SER A 82 -8.27 1.72 6.95
C SER A 82 -8.02 3.21 6.67
N LEU A 83 -6.91 3.78 7.16
CA LEU A 83 -6.54 5.17 6.91
C LEU A 83 -6.28 5.42 5.42
N VAL A 84 -5.57 4.49 4.76
CA VAL A 84 -5.29 4.55 3.32
C VAL A 84 -6.57 4.43 2.51
N LEU A 85 -7.45 3.49 2.84
CA LEU A 85 -8.74 3.33 2.18
C LEU A 85 -9.64 4.55 2.36
N TYR A 86 -9.66 5.15 3.55
CA TYR A 86 -10.41 6.37 3.84
C TYR A 86 -9.95 7.53 2.96
N ARG A 87 -8.64 7.72 2.85
CA ARG A 87 -8.05 8.75 1.97
C ARG A 87 -8.32 8.47 0.48
N LEU A 88 -8.20 7.22 0.04
CA LEU A 88 -8.51 6.81 -1.35
C LEU A 88 -9.99 7.00 -1.69
N ALA A 89 -10.89 6.87 -0.70
CA ALA A 89 -12.31 7.15 -0.87
C ALA A 89 -12.62 8.66 -1.05
N GLY A 90 -11.62 9.54 -0.90
CA GLY A 90 -11.79 10.98 -1.01
C GLY A 90 -12.44 11.62 0.22
N LEU A 91 -12.41 10.91 1.36
CA LEU A 91 -12.90 11.39 2.64
C LEU A 91 -11.69 11.95 3.41
N SER A 92 -11.48 13.26 3.37
CA SER A 92 -10.40 13.96 4.09
C SER A 92 -10.45 15.45 3.86
#